data_AF-A0A085LWC1-F1
#
_entry.id   AF-A0A085LWC1-F1
#
_cell.length_a   1.000
_cell.length_b   1.000
_cell.length_c   1.000
_cell.angle_alpha   90.00
_cell.angle_beta   90.00
_cell.angle_gamma   90.00
#
_symmetry.space_group_name_H-M   'P 1'
#
loop_
_entity.id
_entity.type
_entity.pdbx_description
1 polymer ?
#
loop_
_entity_poly.entity_id
_entity_poly.type
_entity_poly.pdbx_seq_one_letter_code
_entity_poly.pdbx_strand_id
1 'polypeptide(L)'
;MLADLRSEFWILSGRRAIKAILKGCIYCKKLSVKPCEPRMADLPSCRVDSFLPAFANTGVDLFGPIEVNVLRSRIKRYGCMFTCLTQ
;
A
#
# COMPACT_ATOMS: atom_id res chain seq x y z
N MET A 1 -10.57 -16.32 23.47
CA MET A 1 -9.43 -16.49 24.39
C MET A 1 -9.80 -16.25 25.85
N LEU A 2 -10.10 -15.02 26.31
CA LEU A 2 -10.41 -14.83 27.74
C LEU A 2 -11.73 -15.47 28.19
N ALA A 3 -12.75 -15.46 27.32
CA ALA A 3 -14.02 -16.13 27.59
C ALA A 3 -13.80 -17.65 27.72
N ASP A 4 -13.10 -18.26 26.76
CA ASP A 4 -12.77 -19.69 26.76
C ASP A 4 -11.89 -20.08 27.97
N LEU A 5 -10.90 -19.28 28.35
CA LEU A 5 -10.08 -19.59 29.53
C LEU A 5 -10.86 -19.51 30.84
N ARG A 6 -11.97 -18.76 30.88
CA ARG A 6 -12.82 -18.62 32.06
C ARG A 6 -13.79 -19.79 32.25
N SER A 7 -14.03 -20.62 31.23
CA SER A 7 -14.83 -21.82 31.40
C SER A 7 -14.09 -22.92 32.17
N GLU A 8 -12.76 -22.88 32.18
CA GLU A 8 -11.92 -23.91 32.82
C GLU A 8 -11.09 -23.37 33.98
N PHE A 9 -10.74 -22.07 34.01
CA PHE A 9 -9.81 -21.51 35.00
C PHE A 9 -10.26 -20.17 35.57
N TRP A 10 -10.06 -19.98 36.88
CA TRP A 10 -10.22 -18.68 37.54
C TRP A 10 -8.88 -17.93 37.63
N ILE A 11 -8.52 -17.26 36.53
CA ILE A 11 -7.26 -16.50 36.44
C ILE A 11 -7.44 -15.10 37.04
N LEU A 12 -6.79 -14.85 38.17
CA LEU A 12 -6.69 -13.52 38.77
C LEU A 12 -6.08 -12.53 37.77
N SER A 13 -6.74 -11.41 37.53
CA SER A 13 -6.32 -10.40 36.55
C SER A 13 -6.06 -10.93 35.13
N GLY A 14 -6.77 -11.98 34.68
CA GLY A 14 -6.53 -12.64 33.39
C GLY A 14 -6.50 -11.71 32.16
N ARG A 15 -7.29 -10.62 32.15
CA ARG A 15 -7.22 -9.58 31.10
C ARG A 15 -5.81 -8.98 30.96
N ARG A 16 -5.14 -8.72 32.09
CA ARG A 16 -3.80 -8.12 32.12
C ARG A 16 -2.76 -9.09 31.58
N ALA A 17 -2.81 -10.35 32.00
CA ALA A 17 -1.92 -11.40 31.52
C ALA A 17 -2.04 -11.61 30.00
N ILE A 18 -3.28 -11.74 29.50
CA ILE A 18 -3.53 -11.91 28.07
C ILE A 18 -3.05 -10.70 27.27
N LYS A 19 -3.32 -9.47 27.73
CA LYS A 19 -2.80 -8.26 27.06
C LYS A 19 -1.27 -8.24 27.01
N ALA A 20 -0.58 -8.69 28.05
CA ALA A 20 0.88 -8.75 28.07
C ALA A 20 1.42 -9.74 27.02
N ILE A 21 0.82 -10.94 26.95
CA ILE A 21 1.18 -11.97 25.95
C ILE A 21 0.91 -11.48 24.53
N LEU A 22 -0.27 -10.92 24.28
CA LEU A 22 -0.62 -10.37 22.96
C LEU A 22 0.29 -9.21 22.55
N LYS A 23 0.77 -8.40 23.51
CA LYS A 23 1.75 -7.34 23.27
C LYS A 23 3.16 -7.89 22.96
N GLY A 24 3.48 -9.13 23.30
CA GLY A 24 4.73 -9.80 22.89
C GLY A 24 4.63 -10.46 21.51
N CYS A 25 3.43 -10.91 21.12
CA CYS A 25 3.23 -11.69 19.90
C CYS A 25 3.27 -10.81 18.63
N ILE A 26 4.28 -11.01 17.77
CA ILE A 26 4.44 -10.30 16.50
C ILE A 26 3.27 -10.58 15.54
N TYR A 27 2.81 -11.83 15.48
CA TYR A 27 1.67 -12.23 14.65
C TYR A 27 0.40 -11.45 15.05
N CYS A 28 0.07 -11.43 16.35
CA CYS A 28 -1.07 -10.67 16.86
C CYS A 28 -0.92 -9.16 16.67
N LYS A 29 0.30 -8.62 16.73
CA LYS A 29 0.55 -7.20 16.42
C LYS A 29 0.24 -6.88 14.97
N LYS A 30 0.71 -7.70 14.03
CA LYS A 30 0.44 -7.49 12.59
C LYS A 30 -1.05 -7.52 12.28
N LEU A 31 -1.79 -8.45 12.89
CA LEU A 31 -3.24 -8.55 12.73
C LEU A 31 -4.03 -7.41 13.40
N SER A 32 -3.51 -6.85 14.48
CA SER A 32 -4.23 -5.80 15.25
C SER A 32 -3.84 -4.37 14.87
N VAL A 33 -2.82 -4.19 14.02
CA VAL A 33 -2.39 -2.88 13.57
C VAL A 33 -3.49 -2.23 12.76
N LYS A 34 -3.82 -0.98 13.09
CA LYS A 34 -4.67 -0.14 12.24
C LYS A 34 -3.80 0.56 11.20
N PRO A 35 -4.27 0.77 9.96
CA PRO A 35 -3.58 1.61 9.00
C PRO A 35 -3.33 2.98 9.63
N CYS A 36 -2.08 3.43 9.61
CA CYS A 36 -1.76 4.81 9.94
C CYS A 36 -1.97 5.63 8.67
N GLU A 37 -2.82 6.65 8.73
CA GLU A 37 -2.96 7.57 7.62
C GLU A 37 -1.65 8.36 7.46
N PRO A 38 -0.99 8.29 6.29
CA PRO A 38 0.17 9.11 6.05
C PRO A 38 -0.24 10.58 6.05
N ARG A 39 0.57 11.44 6.68
CA ARG A 39 0.42 12.89 6.51
C ARG A 39 0.76 13.25 5.05
N MET A 40 -0.26 13.60 4.28
CA MET A 40 -0.12 14.01 2.89
C MET A 40 -0.02 15.53 2.80
N ALA A 41 0.83 16.03 1.92
CA ALA A 41 0.79 17.41 1.48
C ALA A 41 -0.37 17.61 0.49
N ASP A 42 -0.71 18.88 0.20
CA ASP A 42 -1.68 19.20 -0.84
C ASP A 42 -1.23 18.60 -2.18
N LEU A 43 -2.21 18.09 -2.94
CA LEU A 43 -1.96 17.60 -4.29
C LEU A 43 -1.52 18.76 -5.19
N PRO A 44 -0.61 18.53 -6.14
CA PRO A 44 -0.23 19.56 -7.09
C PRO A 44 -1.43 19.93 -7.98
N SER A 45 -1.51 21.19 -8.40
CA SER A 45 -2.62 21.71 -9.23
C SER A 45 -2.89 20.83 -10.46
N CYS A 46 -1.83 20.31 -11.08
CA CYS A 46 -1.92 19.46 -12.25
C CYS A 46 -2.74 18.17 -12.08
N ARG A 47 -3.06 17.77 -10.84
CA ARG A 47 -3.87 16.59 -10.48
C ARG A 47 -5.30 16.92 -10.08
N VAL A 48 -5.63 18.20 -9.89
CA VAL A 48 -6.93 18.68 -9.39
C VAL A 48 -7.58 19.69 -10.33
N ASP A 49 -6.82 20.26 -11.27
CA ASP A 49 -7.33 21.19 -12.27
C ASP A 49 -8.42 20.50 -13.12
N SER A 50 -9.62 21.07 -13.08
CA SER A 50 -10.79 20.63 -13.85
C SER A 50 -10.98 21.50 -15.08
N PHE A 51 -11.72 20.99 -16.07
CA PHE A 51 -12.07 21.72 -17.31
C PHE A 51 -10.88 22.06 -18.23
N LEU A 52 -9.75 21.39 -18.07
CA LEU A 52 -8.63 21.47 -19.00
C LEU A 52 -8.84 20.50 -20.19
N PRO A 53 -8.29 20.81 -21.38
CA PRO A 53 -8.27 19.86 -22.49
C PRO A 53 -7.54 18.57 -22.13
N ALA A 54 -7.95 17.45 -22.75
CA ALA A 54 -7.28 16.17 -22.57
C ALA A 54 -5.77 16.30 -22.83
N PHE A 55 -4.96 15.68 -21.97
CA PHE A 55 -3.49 15.71 -21.97
C PHE A 55 -2.85 17.09 -21.73
N ALA A 56 -3.60 18.12 -21.33
CA ALA A 56 -3.01 19.39 -20.91
C ALA A 56 -2.03 19.20 -19.73
N ASN A 57 -2.39 18.32 -18.79
CA ASN A 57 -1.49 17.79 -17.77
C ASN A 57 -1.24 16.31 -18.06
N THR A 58 0.02 15.93 -18.28
CA THR A 58 0.41 14.55 -18.62
C THR A 58 1.50 14.06 -17.68
N GLY A 59 1.27 12.91 -17.05
CA GLY A 59 2.29 12.15 -16.34
C GLY A 59 3.02 11.24 -17.33
N VAL A 60 4.34 11.14 -17.18
CA VAL A 60 5.18 10.28 -18.02
C VAL A 60 5.80 9.20 -17.14
N ASP A 61 5.58 7.94 -17.50
CA ASP A 61 6.20 6.80 -16.84
C ASP A 61 7.04 6.00 -17.83
N LEU A 62 8.29 5.73 -17.47
CA LEU A 62 9.24 4.99 -18.31
C LEU A 62 9.41 3.59 -17.73
N PHE A 63 9.23 2.57 -18.56
CA PHE A 63 9.36 1.18 -18.15
C PHE A 63 10.22 0.36 -19.11
N GLY A 64 10.82 -0.71 -18.60
CA GLY A 64 11.77 -1.55 -19.32
C GLY A 64 13.01 -1.87 -18.48
N PRO A 65 14.05 -2.49 -19.06
CA PRO A 65 14.22 -2.87 -20.46
C PRO A 65 13.41 -4.12 -20.85
N ILE A 66 12.73 -4.05 -21.99
CA ILE A 66 12.04 -5.19 -22.60
C ILE A 66 12.92 -5.72 -23.73
N GLU A 67 13.30 -7.00 -23.67
CA GLU A 67 13.96 -7.65 -24.80
C GLU A 67 12.94 -7.97 -25.89
N VAL A 68 13.13 -7.38 -27.06
CA VAL A 68 12.33 -7.68 -28.25
C VAL A 68 13.22 -8.32 -29.31
N ASN A 69 12.67 -9.28 -30.04
CA ASN A 69 13.34 -9.85 -31.19
C ASN A 69 13.21 -8.88 -32.37
N VAL A 70 14.33 -8.43 -32.91
CA VAL A 70 14.40 -7.67 -34.16
C VAL A 70 15.26 -8.48 -35.11
N LEU A 71 14.63 -9.08 -36.12
CA LEU A 71 15.28 -10.03 -37.04
C LEU A 71 15.97 -11.17 -36.26
N ARG A 72 17.29 -11.31 -36.40
CA ARG A 72 18.11 -12.34 -35.73
C ARG A 72 18.75 -11.86 -34.42
N SER A 73 18.37 -10.68 -33.93
CA SER A 73 18.97 -10.06 -32.75
C SER A 73 17.92 -9.79 -31.67
N ARG A 74 18.32 -9.91 -30.40
CA ARG A 74 17.54 -9.41 -29.26
C ARG A 74 18.02 -8.02 -28.90
N ILE A 75 17.09 -7.06 -28.89
CA ILE A 75 17.38 -5.65 -28.63
C ILE A 75 16.55 -5.19 -27.44
N LYS A 76 17.16 -4.41 -26.55
CA LYS A 76 16.46 -3.76 -25.44
C LYS A 76 15.65 -2.57 -25.95
N ARG A 77 14.37 -2.52 -25.61
CA ARG A 77 13.49 -1.38 -25.81
C ARG A 77 12.96 -0.90 -24.47
N TYR A 78 12.64 0.39 -24.40
CA TYR A 78 11.96 1.01 -23.27
C TYR A 78 10.59 1.47 -23.75
N GLY A 79 9.60 1.32 -22.89
CA GLY A 79 8.26 1.87 -23.06
C GLY A 79 8.16 3.20 -22.35
N CYS A 80 7.30 4.07 -22.90
CA CYS A 80 6.93 5.35 -22.29
C CYS A 80 5.41 5.40 -22.25
N MET A 81 4.84 5.50 -21.06
CA MET A 81 3.41 5.62 -20.83
C MET A 81 3.08 7.07 -20.54
N PHE A 82 2.15 7.63 -21.31
CA PHE A 82 1.62 8.96 -21.12
C PHE A 82 0.23 8.84 -20.50
N THR A 83 0.09 9.35 -19.29
CA THR A 83 -1.16 9.29 -18.52
C THR A 83 -1.74 10.69 -18.42
N CYS A 84 -2.97 10.85 -18.89
CA CYS A 84 -3.70 12.10 -18.74
C CYS A 84 -4.03 12.34 -17.26
N LEU A 85 -3.69 13.51 -16.73
CA LEU A 85 -3.89 13.90 -15.33
C LEU A 85 -5.06 14.89 -15.13
N THR A 86 -5.70 15.31 -16.21
CA THR A 86 -6.86 16.21 -16.16
C THR A 86 -8.12 15.43 -15.76
N GLN A 87 -8.93 16.01 -14.86
CA GLN A 87 -10.22 15.46 -14.43
C GLN A 87 -11.40 15.92 -15.29
#